data_AF-A0A2V6XTR1-F1
#
_entry.id   AF-A0A2V6XTR1-F1
#
_cell.length_a   1.000
_cell.length_b   1.000
_cell.length_c   1.000
_cell.angle_alpha   90.00
_cell.angle_beta   90.00
_cell.angle_gamma   90.00
#
_symmetry.space_group_name_H-M   'P 1'
#
loop_
_entity.id
_entity.type
_entity.pdbx_description
1 polymer ?
#
loop_
_entity_poly.entity_id
_entity_poly.type
_entity_poly.pdbx_seq_one_letter_code
_entity_poly.pdbx_strand_id
1 'polypeptide(L)' 'MTRNPEALTARDRVAYAVNRMSVAGYRTIPLVDPEGRPIGVVTVSDVIRWLANLFPEAVLNLRPGDAIKRPQDVDAG' A
#
# COMPACT_ATOMS: atom_id res chain seq x y z
N MET A 1 -22.03 -0.03 -6.59
CA MET A 1 -20.91 0.18 -7.53
C MET A 1 -20.62 1.68 -7.60
N THR A 2 -19.36 2.09 -7.46
CA THR A 2 -18.96 3.50 -7.52
C THR A 2 -18.69 3.90 -8.97
N ARG A 3 -19.28 5.01 -9.43
CA ARG A 3 -19.05 5.51 -10.79
C ARG A 3 -17.73 6.28 -10.82
N ASN A 4 -16.81 5.89 -11.70
CA ASN A 4 -15.45 6.42 -11.79
C ASN A 4 -14.67 6.28 -10.46
N PRO A 5 -14.35 5.04 -10.03
CA PRO A 5 -13.57 4.85 -8.81
C PRO A 5 -12.21 5.52 -8.96
N GLU A 6 -11.65 5.99 -7.86
CA GLU A 6 -10.30 6.50 -7.92
C GLU A 6 -9.32 5.37 -8.27
N ALA A 7 -8.47 5.64 -9.25
CA ALA A 7 -7.46 4.73 -9.77
C ALA A 7 -6.08 5.37 -9.65
N LEU A 8 -5.06 4.53 -9.55
CA LEU A 8 -3.66 4.93 -9.64
C LEU A 8 -3.05 4.39 -10.93
N THR A 9 -1.92 4.94 -11.33
CA THR A 9 -1.07 4.39 -12.38
C THR A 9 0.01 3.51 -11.78
N ALA A 10 0.61 2.62 -12.58
CA ALA A 10 1.75 1.82 -12.13
C ALA A 10 3.02 2.65 -11.82
N ARG A 11 3.03 3.94 -12.15
CA ARG A 11 4.14 4.86 -11.85
C ARG A 11 3.94 5.64 -10.56
N ASP A 12 2.75 5.58 -9.97
CA ASP A 12 2.47 6.26 -8.71
C ASP A 12 3.22 5.61 -7.56
N ARG A 13 3.68 6.44 -6.62
CA ARG A 13 4.34 5.96 -5.41
C ARG A 13 3.38 5.12 -4.58
N VAL A 14 3.87 4.02 -4.01
CA VAL A 14 3.10 3.15 -3.11
C VAL A 14 2.48 3.92 -1.93
N ALA A 15 3.12 5.01 -1.49
CA ALA A 15 2.58 5.90 -0.46
C ALA A 15 1.18 6.46 -0.79
N TYR A 16 0.86 6.71 -2.06
CA TYR A 16 -0.48 7.12 -2.46
C TYR A 16 -1.48 5.99 -2.20
N ALA A 17 -1.18 4.76 -2.62
CA ALA A 17 -2.04 3.61 -2.35
C ALA A 17 -2.28 3.43 -0.83
N VAL A 18 -1.22 3.50 -0.02
CA VAL A 18 -1.31 3.42 1.45
C VAL A 18 -2.18 4.54 2.03
N ASN A 19 -2.00 5.78 1.55
CA ASN A 19 -2.81 6.91 2.00
C ASN A 19 -4.30 6.71 1.68
N ARG A 20 -4.63 6.27 0.46
CA ARG A 20 -6.01 5.98 0.07
C ARG A 20 -6.63 4.85 0.89
N MET A 21 -5.84 3.82 1.21
CA MET A 21 -6.28 2.73 2.08
C MET A 21 -6.52 3.17 3.52
N SER A 22 -5.67 4.07 4.05
CA SER A 22 -5.75 4.53 5.43
C SER A 22 -6.81 5.60 5.66
N VAL A 23 -6.92 6.59 4.76
CA VAL A 23 -7.76 7.78 4.95
C VAL A 23 -9.15 7.57 4.37
N ALA A 24 -9.22 7.04 3.15
CA ALA A 24 -10.48 6.87 2.43
C ALA A 24 -11.11 5.49 2.65
N GLY A 25 -10.43 4.58 3.37
CA GLY A 25 -10.94 3.26 3.74
C GLY A 25 -11.03 2.25 2.59
N TYR A 26 -10.48 2.57 1.41
CA TYR A 26 -10.52 1.67 0.26
C TYR A 26 -9.47 0.56 0.40
N ARG A 27 -9.88 -0.71 0.43
CA ARG A 27 -8.93 -1.84 0.54
C ARG A 27 -8.40 -2.34 -0.81
N THR A 28 -8.97 -1.85 -1.90
CA THR A 28 -8.62 -2.24 -3.27
C THR A 28 -8.57 -0.98 -4.13
N ILE A 29 -7.49 -0.84 -4.88
CA ILE A 29 -7.26 0.30 -5.76
C ILE A 29 -7.04 -0.23 -7.17
N PRO A 30 -7.87 0.15 -8.16
CA PRO A 30 -7.62 -0.18 -9.55
C PRO A 30 -6.39 0.55 -10.08
N LEU A 31 -5.62 -0.14 -10.92
CA LEU A 31 -4.51 0.44 -11.67
C LEU A 31 -4.93 0.69 -13.11
N VAL A 32 -4.54 1.84 -13.67
CA VAL A 32 -4.81 2.22 -15.06
C VAL A 32 -3.53 2.58 -15.82
N ASP A 33 -3.57 2.42 -17.14
CA ASP A 33 -2.57 2.95 -18.07
C ASP A 33 -2.74 4.48 -18.28
N PRO A 34 -1.85 5.15 -19.03
CA PRO A 34 -1.98 6.59 -19.34
C PRO A 34 -3.28 6.95 -20.09
N GLU A 35 -3.87 6.01 -20.81
CA GLU A 35 -5.14 6.17 -21.53
C GLU A 35 -6.37 5.91 -20.63
N GLY A 36 -6.17 5.61 -19.34
CA GLY A 36 -7.22 5.36 -18.36
C GLY A 36 -7.83 3.95 -18.44
N ARG A 37 -7.21 3.03 -19.16
CA ARG A 37 -7.68 1.64 -19.26
C ARG A 37 -7.18 0.83 -18.07
N PRO A 38 -8.02 -0.03 -17.45
CA PRO A 38 -7.60 -0.87 -16.34
C PRO A 38 -6.48 -1.84 -16.76
N ILE A 39 -5.41 -1.86 -15.99
CA ILE A 39 -4.27 -2.78 -16.17
C ILE A 39 -4.12 -3.77 -15.02
N GLY A 40 -4.81 -3.55 -13.90
CA GLY A 40 -4.77 -4.43 -12.75
C GLY A 40 -5.39 -3.83 -11.50
N VAL A 41 -5.08 -4.42 -10.35
CA VAL A 41 -5.51 -3.97 -9.04
C VAL A 41 -4.39 -4.15 -8.02
N VAL A 42 -4.38 -3.29 -7.00
CA VAL A 42 -3.56 -3.46 -5.79
C VAL A 42 -4.49 -3.52 -4.59
N THR A 43 -4.31 -4.55 -3.77
CA THR A 43 -5.05 -4.71 -2.51
C THR A 43 -4.21 -4.35 -1.31
N VAL A 44 -4.87 -4.09 -0.17
CA VAL A 44 -4.17 -3.90 1.11
C VAL A 44 -3.32 -5.11 1.49
N SER A 45 -3.75 -6.32 1.15
CA SER A 45 -2.97 -7.55 1.38
C SER A 45 -1.69 -7.59 0.55
N ASP A 46 -1.71 -7.08 -0.69
CA ASP A 46 -0.52 -7.00 -1.54
C ASP A 46 0.49 -6.01 -0.95
N VAL A 47 0.00 -4.87 -0.46
CA VAL A 47 0.86 -3.86 0.20
C VAL A 47 1.47 -4.41 1.48
N ILE A 48 0.68 -5.08 2.33
CA ILE A 48 1.19 -5.69 3.57
C ILE A 48 2.25 -6.75 3.24
N ARG A 49 1.99 -7.62 2.25
CA ARG A 49 2.95 -8.64 1.82
C ARG A 49 4.24 -8.02 1.28
N TRP A 50 4.13 -6.96 0.48
CA TRP A 50 5.28 -6.24 -0.06
C TRP A 50 6.12 -5.59 1.05
N LEU A 51 5.49 -4.94 2.03
CA LEU A 51 6.17 -4.37 3.19
C LEU A 51 6.86 -5.44 4.04
N ALA A 52 6.19 -6.57 4.28
CA ALA A 52 6.76 -7.68 5.04
C ALA A 52 7.98 -8.30 4.34
N ASN A 53 7.99 -8.33 3.01
CA ASN A 53 9.14 -8.79 2.24
C ASN A 53 10.31 -7.80 2.25
N LEU A 54 10.03 -6.49 2.33
CA LEU A 54 11.08 -5.45 2.37
C LEU A 54 11.73 -5.33 3.75
N PHE A 55 10.96 -5.49 4.82
CA PHE A 55 11.42 -5.30 6.19
C PHE A 55 11.20 -6.56 7.03
N PRO A 56 11.87 -7.69 6.71
CA PRO A 56 11.64 -8.96 7.40
C PRO A 56 11.89 -8.84 8.91
N GLU A 57 12.96 -8.18 9.34
CA GLU A 57 13.29 -8.00 10.77
C GLU A 57 12.31 -7.09 11.52
N ALA A 58 11.77 -6.06 10.86
CA ALA A 58 10.81 -5.15 11.49
C ALA A 58 9.42 -5.78 11.65
N VAL A 59 9.06 -6.74 10.80
CA VAL A 59 7.80 -7.50 10.91
C VAL A 59 7.94 -8.69 11.87
N LEU A 60 9.10 -9.34 11.91
CA LEU A 60 9.36 -10.51 12.76
C LEU A 60 9.55 -10.16 14.24
N ASN A 61 9.96 -8.92 14.57
CA ASN A 61 10.16 -8.47 15.95
C ASN A 61 8.95 -7.76 16.58
N LEU A 62 7.78 -7.75 15.93
CA LEU A 62 6.56 -7.21 16.52
C LEU A 62 5.93 -8.24 17.46
N ARG A 63 5.85 -7.90 18.75
CA ARG A 63 5.03 -8.69 19.67
C ARG A 63 3.55 -8.54 19.28
N PRO A 64 2.72 -9.55 19.52
CA PRO A 64 1.27 -9.41 19.35
C PRO A 64 0.76 -8.16 20.09
N GLY A 65 0.19 -7.20 19.37
CA GLY A 65 -0.31 -5.93 19.91
C GLY A 65 0.62 -4.72 19.76
N ASP A 66 1.88 -4.91 19.32
CA ASP A 66 2.77 -3.80 18.99
C ASP A 66 2.45 -3.26 17.59
N ALA A 67 2.31 -1.93 17.46
CA ALA A 67 2.24 -1.26 16.18
C ALA A 67 3.65 -0.83 15.73
N ILE A 68 3.93 -0.85 14.43
CA ILE A 68 5.18 -0.31 13.87
C ILE A 68 5.26 1.17 14.24
N LYS A 69 6.09 1.50 15.23
CA LYS A 69 6.38 2.88 15.59
C LYS A 69 7.45 3.38 14.63
N ARG A 70 7.07 4.33 13.77
CA ARG A 70 7.96 5.17 12.95
C ARG A 70 8.76 4.40 11.89
N PRO A 71 8.13 4.06 10.76
CA PRO A 71 8.82 3.42 9.63
C PRO A 71 9.91 4.31 9.01
N GLN A 72 9.95 5.61 9.29
CA GLN A 72 11.05 6.47 8.84
C GLN A 72 12.34 6.35 9.67
N ASP A 73 12.29 5.71 10.85
CA ASP A 73 13.44 5.60 11.75
C ASP A 73 14.22 4.27 11.56
N VAL A 74 13.75 3.37 10.68
CA VAL A 74 14.40 2.08 10.44
C VAL A 74 15.50 2.12 9.36
N ASP A 75 15.60 3.19 8.57
CA ASP A 75 16.61 3.34 7.50
C ASP A 75 17.70 4.37 7.87
N ALA A 76 18.48 4.07 8.91
CA ALA A 76 19.70 4.82 9.24
C ALA A 76 20.88 3.89 9.62
N GLY A 77 21.05 2.81 8.85
CA GLY A 77 22.19 1.89 8.95
C GLY A 77 22.60 1.35 7.60
#